data_AF-A0A428TH44-F1
#
_entry.id   AF-A0A428TH44-F1
#
_cell.length_a   1.000
_cell.length_b   1.000
_cell.length_c   1.000
_cell.angle_alpha   90.00
_cell.angle_beta   90.00
_cell.angle_gamma   90.00
#
_symmetry.space_group_name_H-M   'P 1'
#
loop_
_entity.id
_entity.type
_entity.pdbx_description
1 polymer ?
#
loop_
_entity_poly.entity_id
_entity_poly.type
_entity_poly.pdbx_seq_one_letter_code
_entity_poly.pdbx_strand_id
1 'polypeptide(L)'
;MDPYSAEGELINIHNHFHQGQCQEVIDFDTSSFSPDNALPVRVLVLRARLALGQAEDVLADVKGESDPALEALGALAELSLGKVDSAVKTVEKLAASSADNTTVLIVGGTVLQAAGKSDEALALLTQHQGSLDAVALIVQIHLQQNRTDLALKEVSAARRWAQDSLLVNLAESWVGLRVGGEKYQQAFYVFEELAQAPSTSSVRSLVSQAVCELHLGRTEEAQAALDQALEKDANSADAIANLLVLNVISGNNAEELTDKLKAADPNHQFLSDLEEKSALFDKAATKYSPKVSA
;
A
#
# COMPACT_ATOMS: atom_id res chain seq x y z
N MET A 1 19.51 -16.16 -2.54
CA MET A 1 19.62 -14.90 -3.32
C MET A 1 18.20 -14.43 -3.59
N ASP A 2 17.94 -13.13 -3.48
CA ASP A 2 16.62 -12.55 -3.74
C ASP A 2 16.27 -12.77 -5.24
N PRO A 3 15.20 -13.51 -5.57
CA PRO A 3 14.85 -13.77 -6.97
C PRO A 3 14.43 -12.50 -7.72
N TYR A 4 14.19 -11.39 -7.00
CA TYR A 4 13.83 -10.08 -7.56
C TYR A 4 15.03 -9.11 -7.68
N SER A 5 16.26 -9.62 -7.49
CA SER A 5 17.48 -8.82 -7.69
C SER A 5 17.60 -8.30 -9.14
N ALA A 6 18.48 -7.32 -9.37
CA ALA A 6 18.74 -6.72 -10.69
C ALA A 6 19.14 -7.73 -11.78
N GLU A 7 19.68 -8.88 -11.39
CA GLU A 7 20.11 -9.96 -12.27
C GLU A 7 19.05 -11.09 -12.39
N GLY A 8 17.95 -10.98 -11.64
CA GLY A 8 16.88 -11.98 -11.58
C GLY A 8 15.86 -11.83 -12.71
N GLU A 9 15.34 -12.96 -13.19
CA GLU A 9 14.32 -13.00 -14.24
C GLU A 9 13.00 -12.29 -13.82
N LEU A 10 12.75 -12.20 -12.50
CA LEU A 10 11.51 -11.69 -11.95
C LEU A 10 11.47 -10.17 -11.72
N ILE A 11 12.56 -9.44 -11.96
CA ILE A 11 12.63 -8.01 -11.62
C ILE A 11 11.54 -7.18 -12.31
N ASN A 12 11.25 -7.46 -13.58
CA ASN A 12 10.29 -6.65 -14.35
C ASN A 12 8.85 -6.89 -13.89
N ILE A 13 8.44 -8.15 -13.72
CA ILE A 13 7.11 -8.50 -13.20
C ILE A 13 6.92 -8.00 -11.76
N HIS A 14 7.99 -8.01 -10.94
CA HIS A 14 7.98 -7.46 -9.58
C HIS A 14 7.86 -5.94 -9.57
N ASN A 15 8.56 -5.24 -10.47
CA ASN A 15 8.44 -3.79 -10.64
C ASN A 15 7.02 -3.39 -11.04
N HIS A 16 6.40 -4.08 -12.02
CA HIS A 16 5.01 -3.82 -12.40
C HIS A 16 4.07 -3.95 -11.19
N PHE A 17 4.26 -4.96 -10.35
CA PHE A 17 3.46 -5.14 -9.14
C PHE A 17 3.60 -3.96 -8.18
N HIS A 18 4.82 -3.53 -7.86
CA HIS A 18 5.06 -2.42 -6.92
C HIS A 18 4.70 -1.05 -7.47
N GLN A 19 4.72 -0.88 -8.80
CA GLN A 19 4.22 0.29 -9.52
C GLN A 19 2.68 0.34 -9.56
N GLY A 20 1.99 -0.71 -9.09
CA GLY A 20 0.53 -0.78 -9.10
C GLY A 20 -0.07 -1.18 -10.45
N GLN A 21 0.75 -1.67 -11.38
CA GLN A 21 0.33 -2.13 -12.71
C GLN A 21 -0.12 -3.59 -12.66
N CYS A 22 -1.18 -3.86 -11.89
CA CYS A 22 -1.60 -5.23 -11.59
C CYS A 22 -2.04 -6.02 -12.83
N GLN A 23 -2.63 -5.36 -13.83
CA GLN A 23 -3.00 -6.02 -15.08
C GLN A 23 -1.76 -6.48 -15.86
N GLU A 24 -0.72 -5.64 -15.94
CA GLU A 24 0.55 -6.00 -16.59
C GLU A 24 1.25 -7.18 -15.91
N VAL A 25 1.08 -7.35 -14.59
CA VAL A 25 1.59 -8.53 -13.87
C VAL A 25 0.88 -9.80 -14.30
N ILE A 26 -0.44 -9.73 -14.52
CA ILE A 26 -1.26 -10.87 -14.95
C ILE A 26 -0.95 -11.26 -16.39
N ASP A 27 -0.76 -10.27 -17.25
CA ASP A 27 -0.53 -10.45 -18.69
C ASP A 27 0.96 -10.67 -19.03
N PHE A 28 1.85 -10.68 -18.02
CA PHE A 28 3.30 -10.78 -18.22
C PHE A 28 3.70 -12.11 -18.89
N ASP A 29 4.48 -12.03 -19.97
CA ASP A 29 5.01 -13.22 -20.64
C ASP A 29 6.15 -13.85 -19.81
N THR A 30 5.87 -15.02 -19.24
CA THR A 30 6.81 -15.78 -18.41
C THR A 30 7.36 -17.02 -19.12
N SER A 31 7.12 -17.17 -20.43
CA SER A 31 7.53 -18.35 -21.21
C SER A 31 9.05 -18.57 -21.26
N SER A 32 9.82 -17.50 -21.06
CA SER A 32 11.29 -17.52 -21.04
C SER A 32 11.89 -17.80 -19.66
N PHE A 33 11.08 -17.82 -18.59
CA PHE A 33 11.57 -17.96 -17.22
C PHE A 33 11.92 -19.41 -16.88
N SER A 34 12.87 -19.57 -15.97
CA SER A 34 13.23 -20.86 -15.37
C SER A 34 12.01 -21.50 -14.67
N PRO A 35 11.85 -22.84 -14.72
CA PRO A 35 10.80 -23.54 -13.99
C PRO A 35 10.78 -23.26 -12.48
N ASP A 36 11.94 -22.95 -11.87
CA ASP A 36 12.05 -22.62 -10.45
C ASP A 36 11.30 -21.32 -10.09
N ASN A 37 11.05 -20.45 -11.09
CA ASN A 37 10.32 -19.20 -10.93
C ASN A 37 8.80 -19.35 -11.05
N ALA A 38 8.27 -20.55 -11.34
CA ALA A 38 6.84 -20.77 -11.53
C ALA A 38 6.01 -20.40 -10.29
N LEU A 39 6.46 -20.77 -9.09
CA LEU A 39 5.75 -20.44 -7.85
C LEU A 39 5.84 -18.93 -7.52
N PRO A 40 7.02 -18.28 -7.52
CA PRO A 40 7.12 -16.82 -7.36
C PRO A 40 6.23 -16.02 -8.32
N VAL A 41 6.20 -16.41 -9.61
CA VAL A 41 5.30 -15.80 -10.61
C VAL A 41 3.84 -15.98 -10.19
N ARG A 42 3.42 -17.21 -9.86
CA ARG A 42 2.04 -17.48 -9.42
C ARG A 42 1.68 -16.63 -8.21
N VAL A 43 2.60 -16.45 -7.26
CA VAL A 43 2.38 -15.58 -6.09
C VAL A 43 2.15 -14.13 -6.50
N LEU A 44 2.97 -13.56 -7.40
CA LEU A 44 2.78 -12.19 -7.88
C LEU A 44 1.45 -12.02 -8.62
N VAL A 45 1.11 -12.95 -9.51
CA VAL A 45 -0.15 -12.92 -10.26
C VAL A 45 -1.35 -12.97 -9.32
N LEU A 46 -1.36 -13.86 -8.32
CA LEU A 46 -2.46 -13.95 -7.36
C LEU A 46 -2.57 -12.69 -6.50
N ARG A 47 -1.45 -12.09 -6.07
CA ARG A 47 -1.46 -10.79 -5.36
C ARG A 47 -2.00 -9.67 -6.24
N ALA A 48 -1.63 -9.64 -7.53
CA ALA A 48 -2.13 -8.65 -8.48
C ALA A 48 -3.64 -8.80 -8.71
N ARG A 49 -4.13 -10.03 -8.86
CA ARG A 49 -5.57 -10.32 -8.96
C ARG A 49 -6.35 -9.89 -7.72
N LEU A 50 -5.78 -10.10 -6.54
CA LEU A 50 -6.35 -9.60 -5.29
C LEU A 50 -6.45 -8.06 -5.26
N ALA A 51 -5.41 -7.37 -5.74
CA ALA A 51 -5.42 -5.91 -5.86
C ALA A 51 -6.44 -5.40 -6.88
N LEU A 52 -6.84 -6.20 -7.87
CA LEU A 52 -7.92 -5.92 -8.82
C LEU A 52 -9.31 -6.39 -8.34
N GLY A 53 -9.45 -6.78 -7.07
CA GLY A 53 -10.73 -7.16 -6.48
C GLY A 53 -11.21 -8.59 -6.80
N GLN A 54 -10.36 -9.43 -7.41
CA GLN A 54 -10.72 -10.80 -7.81
C GLN A 54 -10.56 -11.82 -6.65
N ALA A 55 -10.94 -11.44 -5.44
CA ALA A 55 -10.66 -12.23 -4.24
C ALA A 55 -11.40 -13.59 -4.20
N GLU A 56 -12.62 -13.65 -4.72
CA GLU A 56 -13.39 -14.91 -4.78
C GLU A 56 -12.71 -15.95 -5.69
N ASP A 57 -12.26 -15.53 -6.87
CA ASP A 57 -11.58 -16.41 -7.82
C ASP A 57 -10.22 -16.88 -7.28
N VAL A 58 -9.44 -15.97 -6.68
CA VAL A 58 -8.15 -16.32 -6.06
C VAL A 58 -8.36 -17.33 -4.94
N LEU A 59 -9.38 -17.14 -4.09
CA LEU A 59 -9.71 -18.08 -3.02
C LEU A 59 -10.10 -19.46 -3.56
N ALA A 60 -10.79 -19.51 -4.70
CA ALA A 60 -11.13 -20.76 -5.37
C ALA A 60 -9.89 -21.46 -5.95
N ASP A 61 -8.97 -20.70 -6.57
CA ASP A 61 -7.77 -21.22 -7.24
C ASP A 61 -6.73 -21.81 -6.27
N VAL A 62 -6.67 -21.30 -5.05
CA VAL A 62 -5.74 -21.81 -4.00
C VAL A 62 -6.40 -22.82 -3.07
N LYS A 63 -7.67 -23.16 -3.29
CA LYS A 63 -8.42 -24.06 -2.42
C LYS A 63 -7.84 -25.47 -2.46
N GLY A 64 -7.39 -25.94 -1.29
CA GLY A 64 -6.85 -27.29 -1.13
C GLY A 64 -5.39 -27.43 -1.55
N GLU A 65 -4.73 -26.33 -1.90
CA GLU A 65 -3.27 -26.29 -2.03
C GLU A 65 -2.62 -26.53 -0.65
N SER A 66 -1.46 -27.19 -0.65
CA SER A 66 -0.69 -27.48 0.56
C SER A 66 0.61 -26.69 0.66
N ASP A 67 0.91 -25.85 -0.34
CA ASP A 67 2.06 -24.97 -0.31
C ASP A 67 1.78 -23.79 0.64
N PRO A 68 2.64 -23.53 1.65
CA PRO A 68 2.43 -22.44 2.61
C PRO A 68 2.25 -21.06 1.97
N ALA A 69 2.90 -20.79 0.83
CA ALA A 69 2.75 -19.53 0.12
C ALA A 69 1.34 -19.38 -0.46
N LEU A 70 0.75 -20.46 -0.98
CA LEU A 70 -0.60 -20.46 -1.54
C LEU A 70 -1.67 -20.47 -0.45
N GLU A 71 -1.45 -21.19 0.67
CA GLU A 71 -2.30 -21.09 1.86
C GLU A 71 -2.34 -19.65 2.40
N ALA A 72 -1.19 -18.96 2.45
CA ALA A 72 -1.12 -17.56 2.86
C ALA A 72 -1.90 -16.64 1.92
N LEU A 73 -1.84 -16.86 0.61
CA LEU A 73 -2.64 -16.10 -0.35
C LEU A 73 -4.14 -16.38 -0.23
N GLY A 74 -4.53 -17.60 0.15
CA GLY A 74 -5.91 -17.91 0.53
C GLY A 74 -6.36 -17.06 1.73
N ALA A 75 -5.52 -16.93 2.75
CA ALA A 75 -5.80 -16.05 3.90
C ALA A 75 -5.91 -14.57 3.48
N LEU A 76 -5.06 -14.10 2.57
CA LEU A 76 -5.16 -12.73 2.04
C LEU A 76 -6.46 -12.52 1.24
N ALA A 77 -6.89 -13.51 0.47
CA ALA A 77 -8.17 -13.47 -0.22
C ALA A 77 -9.35 -13.44 0.76
N GLU A 78 -9.30 -14.23 1.84
CA GLU A 78 -10.29 -14.18 2.92
C GLU A 78 -10.35 -12.81 3.58
N LEU A 79 -9.20 -12.18 3.84
CA LEU A 79 -9.13 -10.80 4.35
C LEU A 79 -9.85 -9.82 3.42
N SER A 80 -9.57 -9.86 2.11
CA SER A 80 -10.21 -9.00 1.11
C SER A 80 -11.74 -9.20 1.02
N LEU A 81 -12.23 -10.36 1.43
CA LEU A 81 -13.67 -10.68 1.53
C LEU A 81 -14.27 -10.36 2.91
N GLY A 82 -13.52 -9.67 3.78
CA GLY A 82 -13.95 -9.29 5.13
C GLY A 82 -13.91 -10.42 6.17
N LYS A 83 -13.31 -11.57 5.84
CA LYS A 83 -13.20 -12.72 6.77
C LYS A 83 -11.92 -12.63 7.61
N VAL A 84 -11.78 -11.51 8.32
CA VAL A 84 -10.55 -11.14 9.05
C VAL A 84 -10.09 -12.21 10.05
N ASP A 85 -11.00 -12.72 10.88
CA ASP A 85 -10.64 -13.72 11.91
C ASP A 85 -10.11 -15.04 11.32
N SER A 86 -10.68 -15.48 10.20
CA SER A 86 -10.25 -16.69 9.50
C SER A 86 -8.86 -16.50 8.88
N ALA A 87 -8.65 -15.35 8.24
CA ALA A 87 -7.38 -14.97 7.66
C ALA A 87 -6.27 -14.93 8.73
N VAL A 88 -6.52 -14.23 9.85
CA VAL A 88 -5.59 -14.11 10.98
C VAL A 88 -5.22 -15.48 11.53
N LYS A 89 -6.20 -16.34 11.80
CA LYS A 89 -5.96 -17.69 12.33
C LYS A 89 -5.08 -18.53 11.39
N THR A 90 -5.30 -18.41 10.08
CA THR A 90 -4.52 -19.12 9.07
C THR A 90 -3.07 -18.63 9.05
N VAL A 91 -2.85 -17.32 9.05
CA VAL A 91 -1.49 -16.77 9.03
C VAL A 91 -0.74 -17.01 10.34
N GLU A 92 -1.41 -17.02 11.50
CA GLU A 92 -0.78 -17.39 12.78
C GLU A 92 -0.30 -18.84 12.79
N LYS A 93 -1.10 -19.76 12.22
CA LYS A 93 -0.70 -21.16 12.05
C LYS A 93 0.53 -21.26 11.12
N LEU A 94 0.50 -20.58 9.98
CA LEU A 94 1.61 -20.60 9.01
C LEU A 94 2.88 -19.95 9.57
N ALA A 95 2.75 -18.86 10.33
CA ALA A 95 3.85 -18.21 11.01
C ALA A 95 4.51 -19.15 12.05
N ALA A 96 3.77 -20.08 12.65
CA ALA A 96 4.34 -21.05 13.56
C ALA A 96 5.03 -22.24 12.85
N SER A 97 4.57 -22.63 11.66
CA SER A 97 5.05 -23.83 10.95
C SER A 97 6.02 -23.56 9.79
N SER A 98 6.02 -22.34 9.26
CA SER A 98 6.63 -21.99 7.96
C SER A 98 7.18 -20.56 7.94
N ALA A 99 7.77 -20.11 9.06
CA ALA A 99 8.32 -18.77 9.22
C ALA A 99 9.56 -18.46 8.36
N ASP A 100 10.12 -19.47 7.70
CA ASP A 100 11.21 -19.34 6.73
C ASP A 100 10.70 -19.03 5.30
N ASN A 101 9.40 -19.18 5.04
CA ASN A 101 8.80 -18.87 3.76
C ASN A 101 8.54 -17.36 3.62
N THR A 102 9.28 -16.70 2.72
CA THR A 102 9.18 -15.26 2.47
C THR A 102 7.77 -14.78 2.14
N THR A 103 6.98 -15.56 1.37
CA THR A 103 5.59 -15.20 1.07
C THR A 103 4.71 -15.25 2.31
N VAL A 104 4.89 -16.25 3.18
CA VAL A 104 4.20 -16.31 4.48
C VAL A 104 4.54 -15.09 5.33
N LEU A 105 5.82 -14.65 5.35
CA LEU A 105 6.22 -13.46 6.09
C LEU A 105 5.51 -12.20 5.56
N ILE A 106 5.55 -11.95 4.26
CA ILE A 106 4.98 -10.75 3.63
C ILE A 106 3.46 -10.74 3.75
N VAL A 107 2.82 -11.84 3.35
CA VAL A 107 1.35 -11.95 3.34
C VAL A 107 0.81 -12.04 4.76
N GLY A 108 1.45 -12.81 5.64
CA GLY A 108 1.11 -12.87 7.05
C GLY A 108 1.23 -11.52 7.74
N GLY A 109 2.33 -10.79 7.48
CA GLY A 109 2.51 -9.42 7.99
C GLY A 109 1.43 -8.47 7.48
N THR A 110 1.02 -8.60 6.22
CA THR A 110 -0.07 -7.79 5.62
C THR A 110 -1.40 -8.07 6.32
N VAL A 111 -1.75 -9.35 6.51
CA VAL A 111 -3.00 -9.76 7.18
C VAL A 111 -3.02 -9.33 8.64
N LEU A 112 -1.92 -9.54 9.38
CA LEU A 112 -1.82 -9.13 10.78
C LEU A 112 -1.91 -7.60 10.92
N GLN A 113 -1.24 -6.85 10.04
CA GLN A 113 -1.33 -5.38 10.06
C GLN A 113 -2.74 -4.90 9.77
N ALA A 114 -3.42 -5.46 8.76
CA ALA A 114 -4.80 -5.10 8.43
C ALA A 114 -5.78 -5.43 9.56
N ALA A 115 -5.49 -6.46 10.36
CA ALA A 115 -6.26 -6.81 11.56
C ALA A 115 -5.90 -5.94 12.80
N GLY A 116 -5.04 -4.93 12.67
CA GLY A 116 -4.60 -4.08 13.77
C GLY A 116 -3.55 -4.71 14.70
N LYS A 117 -2.99 -5.86 14.33
CA LYS A 117 -1.98 -6.61 15.10
C LYS A 117 -0.56 -6.21 14.69
N SER A 118 -0.26 -4.92 14.76
CA SER A 118 1.01 -4.36 14.23
C SER A 118 2.27 -4.94 14.86
N ASP A 119 2.26 -5.19 16.17
CA ASP A 119 3.45 -5.74 16.85
C ASP A 119 3.73 -7.19 16.41
N GLU A 120 2.68 -7.99 16.22
CA GLU A 120 2.78 -9.36 15.70
C GLU A 120 3.23 -9.35 14.24
N ALA A 121 2.72 -8.42 13.42
CA ALA A 121 3.14 -8.24 12.03
C ALA A 121 4.65 -7.92 11.94
N LEU A 122 5.15 -6.98 12.74
CA LEU A 122 6.57 -6.63 12.79
C LEU A 122 7.43 -7.80 13.30
N ALA A 123 6.99 -8.51 14.33
CA ALA A 123 7.69 -9.69 14.84
C ALA A 123 7.79 -10.81 13.80
N LEU A 124 6.79 -10.96 12.93
CA LEU A 124 6.84 -11.88 11.80
C LEU A 124 7.81 -11.36 10.73
N LEU A 125 7.60 -10.13 10.24
CA LEU A 125 8.33 -9.58 9.10
C LEU A 125 9.84 -9.47 9.35
N THR A 126 10.27 -9.17 10.57
CA THR A 126 11.69 -9.07 10.95
C THR A 126 12.47 -10.38 10.82
N GLN A 127 11.80 -11.51 10.61
CA GLN A 127 12.44 -12.81 10.34
C GLN A 127 12.91 -12.96 8.89
N HIS A 128 12.60 -11.99 8.02
CA HIS A 128 13.01 -12.02 6.62
C HIS A 128 14.54 -12.12 6.45
N GLN A 129 14.97 -12.83 5.41
CA GLN A 129 16.38 -12.97 5.07
C GLN A 129 16.71 -12.13 3.82
N GLY A 130 16.70 -10.81 3.98
CA GLY A 130 17.05 -9.87 2.90
C GLY A 130 15.93 -9.62 1.88
N SER A 131 14.67 -9.95 2.20
CA SER A 131 13.53 -9.59 1.35
C SER A 131 13.24 -8.09 1.41
N LEU A 132 13.24 -7.42 0.26
CA LEU A 132 12.89 -6.00 0.17
C LEU A 132 11.38 -5.75 0.37
N ASP A 133 10.51 -6.66 -0.06
CA ASP A 133 9.06 -6.60 0.22
C ASP A 133 8.78 -6.53 1.72
N ALA A 134 9.46 -7.37 2.52
CA ALA A 134 9.30 -7.36 3.97
C ALA A 134 9.80 -6.04 4.58
N VAL A 135 10.94 -5.53 4.12
CA VAL A 135 11.47 -4.22 4.56
C VAL A 135 10.49 -3.09 4.23
N ALA A 136 9.97 -3.05 3.00
CA ALA A 136 9.03 -2.03 2.58
C ALA A 136 7.76 -2.05 3.45
N LEU A 137 7.25 -3.25 3.78
CA LEU A 137 6.09 -3.40 4.65
C LEU A 137 6.40 -2.98 6.10
N ILE A 138 7.58 -3.30 6.65
CA ILE A 138 8.03 -2.81 7.96
C ILE A 138 8.06 -1.27 7.98
N VAL A 139 8.62 -0.65 6.94
CA VAL A 139 8.66 0.82 6.78
C VAL A 139 7.24 1.40 6.80
N GLN A 140 6.30 0.81 6.04
CA GLN A 140 4.90 1.24 6.02
C GLN A 140 4.25 1.15 7.40
N ILE A 141 4.42 0.03 8.11
CA ILE A 141 3.87 -0.17 9.46
C ILE A 141 4.42 0.88 10.42
N HIS A 142 5.74 1.14 10.41
CA HIS A 142 6.33 2.17 11.24
C HIS A 142 5.81 3.57 10.92
N LEU A 143 5.59 3.91 9.64
CA LEU A 143 5.00 5.18 9.25
C LEU A 143 3.55 5.31 9.74
N GLN A 144 2.76 4.24 9.66
CA GLN A 144 1.38 4.21 10.19
C GLN A 144 1.35 4.35 11.72
N GLN A 145 2.34 3.82 12.43
CA GLN A 145 2.52 4.02 13.87
C GLN A 145 3.10 5.40 14.23
N ASN A 146 3.31 6.29 13.25
CA ASN A 146 3.97 7.59 13.43
C ASN A 146 5.42 7.48 13.97
N ARG A 147 6.08 6.34 13.75
CA ARG A 147 7.48 6.06 14.11
C ARG A 147 8.41 6.31 12.92
N THR A 148 8.45 7.56 12.46
CA THR A 148 9.30 8.00 11.34
C THR A 148 10.79 7.71 11.60
N ASP A 149 11.22 7.73 12.86
CA ASP A 149 12.57 7.38 13.30
C ASP A 149 12.97 5.95 12.92
N LEU A 150 12.06 4.99 13.18
CA LEU A 150 12.28 3.59 12.86
C LEU A 150 12.19 3.35 11.35
N ALA A 151 11.19 3.93 10.68
CA ALA A 151 11.05 3.85 9.24
C ALA A 151 12.31 4.36 8.49
N LEU A 152 12.87 5.48 8.93
CA LEU A 152 14.11 6.03 8.37
C LEU A 152 15.31 5.10 8.58
N LYS A 153 15.41 4.47 9.76
CA LYS A 153 16.47 3.51 10.06
C LYS A 153 16.41 2.29 9.14
N GLU A 154 15.22 1.73 8.94
CA GLU A 154 15.01 0.55 8.10
C GLU A 154 15.36 0.83 6.63
N VAL A 155 14.82 1.91 6.05
CA VAL A 155 15.11 2.25 4.65
C VAL A 155 16.59 2.61 4.44
N SER A 156 17.22 3.29 5.40
CA SER A 156 18.66 3.61 5.35
C SER A 156 19.53 2.36 5.41
N ALA A 157 19.11 1.32 6.14
CA ALA A 157 19.80 0.04 6.16
C ALA A 157 19.65 -0.70 4.83
N ALA A 158 18.45 -0.72 4.26
CA ALA A 158 18.14 -1.32 2.96
C ALA A 158 18.96 -0.69 1.81
N ARG A 159 19.04 0.63 1.79
CA ARG A 159 19.77 1.41 0.77
C ARG A 159 21.23 1.01 0.64
N ARG A 160 21.87 0.52 1.71
CA ARG A 160 23.29 0.12 1.68
C ARG A 160 23.57 -1.07 0.78
N TRP A 161 22.60 -1.96 0.61
CA TRP A 161 22.76 -3.21 -0.14
C TRP A 161 21.84 -3.33 -1.37
N ALA A 162 20.83 -2.47 -1.50
CA ALA A 162 19.92 -2.43 -2.63
C ALA A 162 19.80 -1.00 -3.21
N GLN A 163 20.91 -0.47 -3.73
CA GLN A 163 21.03 0.94 -4.15
C GLN A 163 20.13 1.32 -5.34
N ASP A 164 19.93 0.38 -6.28
CA ASP A 164 19.20 0.58 -7.53
C ASP A 164 17.78 -0.02 -7.49
N SER A 165 17.32 -0.46 -6.31
CA SER A 165 15.99 -1.05 -6.18
C SER A 165 14.91 0.04 -6.23
N LEU A 166 13.96 -0.15 -7.14
CA LEU A 166 12.73 0.66 -7.18
C LEU A 166 12.02 0.64 -5.83
N LEU A 167 11.90 -0.53 -5.20
CA LEU A 167 11.17 -0.67 -3.93
C LEU A 167 11.83 0.12 -2.79
N VAL A 168 13.16 0.22 -2.79
CA VAL A 168 13.90 1.10 -1.87
C VAL A 168 13.61 2.57 -2.17
N ASN A 169 13.59 2.98 -3.45
CA ASN A 169 13.25 4.36 -3.84
C ASN A 169 11.81 4.73 -3.43
N LEU A 170 10.86 3.79 -3.57
CA LEU A 170 9.48 3.97 -3.11
C LEU A 170 9.42 4.13 -1.58
N ALA A 171 10.05 3.23 -0.83
CA ALA A 171 10.09 3.29 0.62
C ALA A 171 10.74 4.58 1.15
N GLU A 172 11.83 5.02 0.51
CA GLU A 172 12.51 6.27 0.86
C GLU A 172 11.64 7.48 0.56
N SER A 173 10.87 7.44 -0.54
CA SER A 173 9.91 8.49 -0.89
C SER A 173 8.77 8.58 0.13
N TRP A 174 8.24 7.46 0.62
CA TRP A 174 7.22 7.47 1.70
C TRP A 174 7.76 8.08 3.00
N VAL A 175 8.97 7.70 3.39
CA VAL A 175 9.64 8.30 4.56
C VAL A 175 9.90 9.78 4.32
N GLY A 176 10.34 10.15 3.11
CA GLY A 176 10.61 11.53 2.71
C GLY A 176 9.37 12.42 2.80
N LEU A 177 8.22 11.93 2.33
CA LEU A 177 6.93 12.60 2.49
C LEU A 177 6.56 12.80 3.96
N ARG A 178 6.97 11.90 4.86
CA ARG A 178 6.71 12.06 6.29
C ARG A 178 7.66 13.04 6.98
N VAL A 179 8.89 13.14 6.50
CA VAL A 179 9.92 14.06 7.02
C VAL A 179 9.69 15.50 6.55
N GLY A 180 9.33 15.67 5.28
CA GLY A 180 9.05 16.95 4.66
C GLY A 180 10.28 17.83 4.36
N GLY A 181 10.02 19.10 4.06
CA GLY A 181 11.06 20.04 3.62
C GLY A 181 11.59 19.69 2.22
N GLU A 182 12.92 19.67 2.05
CA GLU A 182 13.55 19.28 0.78
C GLU A 182 13.22 17.84 0.34
N LYS A 183 12.77 16.99 1.27
CA LYS A 183 12.39 15.60 0.98
C LYS A 183 11.13 15.49 0.13
N TYR A 184 10.25 16.49 0.14
CA TYR A 184 9.09 16.51 -0.75
C TYR A 184 9.53 16.53 -2.22
N GLN A 185 10.52 17.35 -2.56
CA GLN A 185 11.03 17.45 -3.92
C GLN A 185 11.78 16.19 -4.37
N GLN A 186 12.46 15.50 -3.44
CA GLN A 186 13.13 14.22 -3.72
C GLN A 186 12.11 13.12 -4.02
N ALA A 187 11.07 12.99 -3.18
CA ALA A 187 9.97 12.06 -3.41
C ALA A 187 9.21 12.36 -4.71
N PHE A 188 9.00 13.65 -5.00
CA PHE A 188 8.35 14.10 -6.24
C PHE A 188 9.03 13.51 -7.49
N TYR A 189 10.36 13.64 -7.62
CA TYR A 189 11.04 13.16 -8.82
C TYR A 189 10.87 11.64 -9.03
N VAL A 190 10.86 10.86 -7.95
CA VAL A 190 10.62 9.42 -8.04
C VAL A 190 9.21 9.13 -8.54
N PHE A 191 8.19 9.79 -7.99
CA PHE A 191 6.81 9.53 -8.40
C PHE A 191 6.44 10.14 -9.75
N GLU A 192 7.01 11.29 -10.11
CA GLU A 192 6.88 11.89 -11.43
C GLU A 192 7.47 10.96 -12.50
N GLU A 193 8.66 10.40 -12.26
CA GLU A 193 9.29 9.47 -13.20
C GLU A 193 8.38 8.26 -13.49
N LEU A 194 7.73 7.73 -12.45
CA LEU A 194 6.78 6.62 -12.58
C LEU A 194 5.49 7.03 -13.30
N ALA A 195 4.98 8.23 -13.01
CA ALA A 195 3.70 8.70 -13.53
C ALA A 195 3.76 9.19 -14.99
N GLN A 196 4.89 9.74 -15.43
CA GLN A 196 5.02 10.36 -16.76
C GLN A 196 5.10 9.35 -17.92
N ALA A 197 5.64 8.14 -17.69
CA ALA A 197 5.82 7.16 -18.74
C ALA A 197 4.56 6.29 -18.87
N PRO A 198 3.92 6.18 -20.06
CA PRO A 198 2.73 5.34 -20.23
C PRO A 198 2.93 3.89 -19.81
N SER A 199 4.15 3.36 -19.97
CA SER A 199 4.54 2.00 -19.62
C SER A 199 4.73 1.76 -18.12
N THR A 200 4.81 2.80 -17.29
CA THR A 200 4.97 2.71 -15.82
C THR A 200 3.83 3.37 -15.04
N SER A 201 3.03 4.21 -15.73
CA SER A 201 1.97 5.01 -15.14
C SER A 201 0.78 4.16 -14.69
N SER A 202 0.40 4.32 -13.42
CA SER A 202 -0.77 3.72 -12.80
C SER A 202 -1.55 4.77 -12.01
N VAL A 203 -2.76 4.42 -11.57
CA VAL A 203 -3.54 5.25 -10.63
C VAL A 203 -2.70 5.58 -9.38
N ARG A 204 -1.95 4.60 -8.86
CA ARG A 204 -1.10 4.76 -7.67
C ARG A 204 0.03 5.75 -7.89
N SER A 205 0.73 5.69 -9.02
CA SER A 205 1.82 6.63 -9.30
C SER A 205 1.31 8.07 -9.49
N LEU A 206 0.17 8.23 -10.17
CA LEU A 206 -0.47 9.53 -10.37
C LEU A 206 -0.94 10.15 -9.05
N VAL A 207 -1.57 9.35 -8.17
CA VAL A 207 -1.95 9.82 -6.83
C VAL A 207 -0.71 10.17 -6.00
N SER A 208 0.36 9.37 -6.07
CA SER A 208 1.60 9.65 -5.34
C SER A 208 2.26 10.95 -5.83
N GLN A 209 2.27 11.19 -7.15
CA GLN A 209 2.72 12.46 -7.73
C GLN A 209 1.87 13.62 -7.22
N ALA A 210 0.54 13.50 -7.26
CA ALA A 210 -0.37 14.55 -6.78
C ALA A 210 -0.13 14.90 -5.30
N VAL A 211 0.07 13.89 -4.45
CA VAL A 211 0.40 14.10 -3.03
C VAL A 211 1.70 14.88 -2.86
N CYS A 212 2.73 14.56 -3.64
CA CYS A 212 3.98 15.34 -3.66
C CYS A 212 3.74 16.79 -4.08
N GLU A 213 2.96 17.02 -5.15
CA GLU A 213 2.65 18.37 -5.64
C GLU A 213 1.86 19.18 -4.60
N LEU A 214 0.89 18.56 -3.90
CA LEU A 214 0.19 19.17 -2.77
C LEU A 214 1.15 19.61 -1.66
N HIS A 215 2.10 18.75 -1.27
CA HIS A 215 3.12 19.10 -0.28
C HIS A 215 4.06 20.22 -0.74
N LEU A 216 4.26 20.37 -2.05
CA LEU A 216 5.05 21.45 -2.67
C LEU A 216 4.22 22.73 -2.91
N GLY A 217 2.91 22.72 -2.62
CA GLY A 217 2.00 23.84 -2.82
C GLY A 217 1.60 24.06 -4.29
N ARG A 218 1.85 23.08 -5.16
CA ARG A 218 1.60 23.10 -6.61
C ARG A 218 0.22 22.51 -6.91
N THR A 219 -0.80 23.31 -6.59
CA THR A 219 -2.20 22.86 -6.60
C THR A 219 -2.75 22.57 -7.99
N GLU A 220 -2.29 23.28 -9.03
CA GLU A 220 -2.73 23.06 -10.42
C GLU A 220 -2.19 21.74 -10.97
N GLU A 221 -0.92 21.44 -10.70
CA GLU A 221 -0.26 20.20 -11.09
C GLU A 221 -0.84 19.00 -10.33
N ALA A 222 -1.15 19.17 -9.04
CA ALA A 222 -1.85 18.17 -8.25
C ALA A 222 -3.23 17.86 -8.84
N GLN A 223 -4.01 18.88 -9.24
CA GLN A 223 -5.31 18.70 -9.89
C GLN A 223 -5.16 17.86 -11.16
N ALA A 224 -4.24 18.23 -12.05
CA ALA A 224 -4.03 17.54 -13.33
C ALA A 224 -3.63 16.07 -13.15
N ALA A 225 -2.82 15.75 -12.13
CA ALA A 225 -2.45 14.37 -11.82
C ALA A 225 -3.64 13.57 -11.25
N LEU A 226 -4.48 14.17 -10.41
CA LEU A 226 -5.68 13.52 -9.86
C LEU A 226 -6.75 13.29 -10.93
N ASP A 227 -6.94 14.24 -11.85
CA ASP A 227 -7.86 14.09 -12.98
C ASP A 227 -7.44 12.92 -13.86
N GLN A 228 -6.15 12.80 -14.19
CA GLN A 228 -5.63 11.64 -14.93
C GLN A 228 -5.82 10.31 -14.17
N ALA A 229 -5.69 10.33 -12.83
CA ALA A 229 -5.93 9.15 -12.02
C ALA A 229 -7.41 8.71 -12.09
N LEU A 230 -8.34 9.67 -12.04
CA LEU A 230 -9.78 9.43 -12.14
C LEU A 230 -10.26 9.09 -13.55
N GLU A 231 -9.55 9.54 -14.59
CA GLU A 231 -9.78 9.08 -15.97
C GLU A 231 -9.44 7.59 -16.13
N LYS A 232 -8.39 7.11 -15.44
CA LYS A 232 -8.01 5.68 -15.43
C LYS A 232 -8.94 4.84 -14.55
N ASP A 233 -9.32 5.36 -13.39
CA ASP A 233 -10.28 4.73 -12.47
C ASP A 233 -11.12 5.78 -11.75
N ALA A 234 -12.35 5.95 -12.24
CA ALA A 234 -13.30 6.93 -11.71
C ALA A 234 -13.73 6.67 -10.26
N ASN A 235 -13.51 5.45 -9.75
CA ASN A 235 -13.88 5.05 -8.39
C ASN A 235 -12.67 4.90 -7.47
N SER A 236 -11.48 5.37 -7.88
CA SER A 236 -10.29 5.33 -7.03
C SER A 236 -10.49 6.15 -5.76
N ALA A 237 -10.70 5.47 -4.62
CA ALA A 237 -10.93 6.11 -3.33
C ALA A 237 -9.77 7.04 -2.92
N ASP A 238 -8.53 6.60 -3.13
CA ASP A 238 -7.34 7.41 -2.84
C ASP A 238 -7.29 8.69 -3.69
N ALA A 239 -7.64 8.62 -4.98
CA ALA A 239 -7.69 9.80 -5.85
C ALA A 239 -8.81 10.76 -5.44
N ILE A 240 -10.00 10.24 -5.13
CA ILE A 240 -11.14 11.04 -4.64
C ILE A 240 -10.79 11.71 -3.31
N ALA A 241 -10.14 10.99 -2.38
CA ALA A 241 -9.75 11.54 -1.08
C ALA A 241 -8.73 12.68 -1.22
N ASN A 242 -7.73 12.54 -2.09
CA ASN A 242 -6.76 13.61 -2.34
C ASN A 242 -7.37 14.79 -3.10
N LEU A 243 -8.31 14.54 -4.02
CA LEU A 243 -9.07 15.61 -4.67
C LEU A 243 -9.95 16.37 -3.68
N LEU A 244 -10.55 15.68 -2.71
CA LEU A 244 -11.29 16.30 -1.61
C LEU A 244 -10.39 17.25 -0.82
N VAL A 245 -9.19 16.81 -0.42
CA VAL A 245 -8.21 17.65 0.27
C VAL A 245 -7.87 18.89 -0.57
N LEU A 246 -7.52 18.69 -1.85
CA LEU A 246 -7.22 19.78 -2.79
C LEU A 246 -8.39 20.79 -2.89
N ASN A 247 -9.62 20.29 -3.01
CA ASN A 247 -10.80 21.13 -3.14
C ASN A 247 -11.02 22.00 -1.89
N VAL A 248 -10.83 21.43 -0.70
CA VAL A 248 -10.95 22.13 0.58
C VAL A 248 -9.87 23.20 0.75
N ILE A 249 -8.61 22.89 0.46
CA ILE A 249 -7.52 23.89 0.61
C ILE A 249 -7.65 25.03 -0.40
N SER A 250 -8.30 24.79 -1.54
CA SER A 250 -8.66 25.82 -2.53
C SER A 250 -9.88 26.66 -2.14
N GLY A 251 -10.53 26.35 -1.02
CA GLY A 251 -11.67 27.12 -0.49
C GLY A 251 -13.05 26.70 -1.03
N ASN A 252 -13.15 25.54 -1.68
CA ASN A 252 -14.39 25.00 -2.19
C ASN A 252 -15.07 24.05 -1.18
N ASN A 253 -16.32 23.65 -1.46
CA ASN A 253 -17.11 22.77 -0.59
C ASN A 253 -16.68 21.29 -0.75
N ALA A 254 -16.66 20.54 0.37
CA ALA A 254 -16.23 19.14 0.42
C ALA A 254 -17.33 18.08 0.21
N GLU A 255 -18.62 18.45 0.29
CA GLU A 255 -19.78 17.55 0.39
C GLU A 255 -19.83 16.55 -0.76
N GLU A 256 -19.77 17.00 -2.02
CA GLU A 256 -19.87 16.12 -3.19
C GLU A 256 -18.75 15.07 -3.20
N LEU A 257 -17.51 15.49 -2.93
CA LEU A 257 -16.36 14.59 -2.90
C LEU A 257 -16.38 13.67 -1.68
N THR A 258 -16.93 14.13 -0.56
CA THR A 258 -17.13 13.30 0.64
C THR A 258 -18.11 12.17 0.35
N ASP A 259 -19.22 12.47 -0.33
CA ASP A 259 -20.22 11.46 -0.68
C ASP A 259 -19.71 10.50 -1.76
N LYS A 260 -18.95 10.99 -2.75
CA LYS A 260 -18.23 10.13 -3.69
C LYS A 260 -17.25 9.20 -2.99
N LEU A 261 -16.48 9.72 -2.02
CA LEU A 261 -15.52 8.92 -1.27
C LEU A 261 -16.23 7.81 -0.47
N LYS A 262 -17.34 8.13 0.22
CA LYS A 262 -18.15 7.13 0.94
C LYS A 262 -18.71 6.05 0.01
N ALA A 263 -19.09 6.42 -1.21
CA ALA A 263 -19.58 5.47 -2.21
C ALA A 263 -18.47 4.55 -2.75
N ALA A 264 -17.26 5.07 -2.90
CA ALA A 264 -16.10 4.32 -3.37
C ALA A 264 -15.50 3.41 -2.29
N ASP A 265 -15.28 3.95 -1.09
CA ASP A 265 -14.80 3.21 0.09
C ASP A 265 -15.34 3.84 1.38
N PRO A 266 -16.39 3.26 2.00
CA PRO A 266 -16.98 3.79 3.22
C PRO A 266 -16.06 3.66 4.44
N ASN A 267 -15.04 2.80 4.39
CA ASN A 267 -14.10 2.58 5.49
C ASN A 267 -12.75 3.29 5.26
N HIS A 268 -12.67 4.16 4.24
CA HIS A 268 -11.43 4.86 3.91
C HIS A 268 -10.88 5.63 5.12
N GLN A 269 -9.57 5.55 5.37
CA GLN A 269 -8.93 6.13 6.56
C GLN A 269 -9.26 7.61 6.74
N PHE A 270 -9.30 8.39 5.65
CA PHE A 270 -9.68 9.80 5.67
C PHE A 270 -11.07 10.05 6.32
N LEU A 271 -12.06 9.21 6.01
CA LEU A 271 -13.41 9.34 6.56
C LEU A 271 -13.42 9.00 8.06
N SER A 272 -12.73 7.92 8.43
CA SER A 272 -12.59 7.51 9.84
C SER A 272 -11.90 8.58 10.68
N ASP A 273 -10.82 9.18 10.16
CA ASP A 273 -10.09 10.26 10.83
C ASP A 273 -10.98 11.50 10.98
N LEU A 274 -11.72 11.86 9.93
CA LEU A 274 -12.63 13.02 9.96
C LEU A 274 -13.73 12.84 11.00
N GLU A 275 -14.35 11.66 11.07
CA GLU A 275 -15.35 11.33 12.09
C GLU A 275 -14.76 11.40 13.50
N GLU A 276 -13.57 10.80 13.72
CA GLU A 276 -12.88 10.85 15.00
C GLU A 276 -12.59 12.30 15.43
N LYS A 277 -12.09 13.14 14.52
CA LYS A 277 -11.79 14.55 14.84
C LYS A 277 -13.05 15.37 15.09
N SER A 278 -14.15 15.09 14.36
CA SER A 278 -15.45 15.72 14.63
C SER A 278 -15.95 15.39 16.03
N ALA A 279 -15.91 14.11 16.42
CA ALA A 279 -16.32 13.68 17.76
C ALA A 279 -15.43 14.28 18.87
N LEU A 280 -14.12 14.40 18.63
CA LEU A 280 -13.19 15.07 19.55
C LEU A 280 -13.50 16.57 19.68
N PHE A 281 -13.85 17.25 18.59
CA PHE A 281 -14.26 18.65 18.60
C PHE A 281 -15.53 18.84 19.43
N ASP A 282 -16.58 18.05 19.19
CA ASP A 282 -17.84 18.13 19.94
C ASP A 282 -17.61 17.89 21.44
N LYS A 283 -16.81 16.87 21.77
CA LYS A 283 -16.41 16.58 23.15
C LYS A 283 -15.66 17.76 23.77
N ALA A 284 -14.77 18.42 23.04
CA ALA A 284 -14.08 19.60 23.52
C ALA A 284 -15.04 20.78 23.72
N ALA A 285 -15.98 21.01 22.80
CA ALA A 285 -16.97 22.09 22.86
C ALA A 285 -17.89 21.97 24.09
N THR A 286 -18.21 20.74 24.55
CA THR A 286 -18.98 20.55 25.80
C THR A 286 -18.32 21.18 27.03
N LYS A 287 -16.98 21.31 27.05
CA LYS A 287 -16.25 21.96 28.16
C LYS A 287 -16.47 23.47 28.21
N TYR A 288 -16.84 24.06 27.08
CA TYR A 288 -17.02 25.51 26.92
C TYR A 288 -18.48 25.89 26.72
N SER A 289 -19.39 24.91 26.72
CA SER A 289 -20.83 25.18 26.66
C SER A 289 -21.28 25.87 27.95
N PRO A 290 -22.02 26.99 27.87
CA PRO A 290 -22.44 27.74 29.04
C PRO A 290 -23.30 26.86 29.96
N LYS A 291 -22.89 26.73 31.23
CA LYS A 291 -23.58 25.91 32.25
C LYS A 291 -24.89 26.53 32.78
N VAL A 292 -25.37 27.62 32.20
CA VAL A 292 -26.55 28.34 32.69
C VAL A 292 -27.76 27.86 31.91
N SER A 293 -28.43 26.84 32.42
CA SER A 293 -29.86 26.65 32.18
C SER A 293 -30.62 27.79 32.86
N ALA A 294 -31.48 28.47 32.09
CA ALA A 294 -32.42 29.48 32.57
C ALA A 294 -33.40 28.92 33.62
#